data_AF-A0A0N1DTD9-F1
#
_entry.id   AF-A0A0N1DTD9-F1
#
_cell.length_a   1.000
_cell.length_b   1.000
_cell.length_c   1.000
_cell.angle_alpha   90.00
_cell.angle_beta   90.00
_cell.angle_gamma   90.00
#
_symmetry.space_group_name_H-M   'P 1'
#
loop_
_entity.id
_entity.type
_entity.pdbx_description
1 polymer ?
#
loop_
_entity_poly.entity_id
_entity_poly.type
_entity_poly.pdbx_seq_one_letter_code
_entity_poly.pdbx_strand_id
1 'polypeptide(L)'
;MLKNAKILGIFYVKILIPTLLFSLLIAFATDLNFENLGLCFLLLFPMLHFFIYELRLKNEYLFYANFGFSRMFLWGLTLSTSIVIKFTSVYL
;
A
#
# COMPACT_ATOMS: atom_id res chain seq x y z
N MET A 1 20.31 -4.18 -10.04
CA MET A 1 19.28 -4.75 -9.13
C MET A 1 19.01 -3.88 -7.90
N LEU A 2 20.02 -3.49 -7.12
CA LEU A 2 19.83 -2.67 -5.90
C LEU A 2 19.06 -1.35 -6.12
N LYS A 3 19.31 -0.66 -7.24
CA LYS A 3 18.63 0.59 -7.61
C LYS A 3 17.12 0.40 -7.80
N ASN A 4 16.70 -0.65 -8.50
CA ASN A 4 15.29 -0.93 -8.76
C ASN A 4 14.53 -1.27 -7.47
N ALA A 5 15.16 -2.04 -6.57
CA ALA A 5 14.60 -2.33 -5.25
C ALA A 5 14.44 -1.04 -4.42
N LYS A 6 15.42 -0.13 -4.44
CA LYS A 6 15.33 1.16 -3.75
C LYS A 6 14.19 2.03 -4.30
N ILE A 7 14.01 2.06 -5.62
CA ILE A 7 12.93 2.83 -6.29
C ILE A 7 11.56 2.28 -5.90
N LEU A 8 11.41 0.96 -5.90
CA LEU A 8 10.19 0.30 -5.45
C LEU A 8 9.93 0.54 -3.96
N GLY A 9 10.98 0.63 -3.15
CA GLY A 9 10.89 1.04 -1.75
C GLY A 9 10.34 2.45 -1.57
N ILE A 10 10.78 3.42 -2.38
CA ILE A 10 10.26 4.80 -2.34
C ILE A 10 8.76 4.83 -2.66
N PHE A 11 8.34 4.03 -3.64
CA PHE A 11 6.92 3.85 -3.98
C PHE A 11 6.13 3.36 -2.76
N TYR A 12 6.60 2.28 -2.12
CA TYR A 12 5.92 1.70 -0.97
C TYR A 12 5.87 2.63 0.24
N VAL A 13 6.97 3.31 0.58
CA VAL A 13 7.02 4.21 1.74
C VAL A 13 5.95 5.32 1.64
N LYS A 14 5.71 5.86 0.43
CA LYS A 14 4.69 6.90 0.22
C LYS A 14 3.27 6.43 0.50
N ILE A 15 2.94 5.17 0.25
CA ILE A 15 1.59 4.61 0.47
C ILE A 15 1.48 3.99 1.87
N LEU A 16 2.53 3.31 2.33
CA LEU A 16 2.51 2.50 3.53
C LEU A 16 2.39 3.35 4.79
N ILE A 17 3.09 4.50 4.85
CA ILE A 17 2.98 5.44 5.98
C ILE A 17 1.53 5.93 6.18
N PRO A 18 0.87 6.55 5.18
CA PRO A 18 -0.51 7.00 5.36
C PRO A 18 -1.46 5.84 5.60
N THR A 19 -1.24 4.68 4.95
CA THR A 19 -2.11 3.52 5.16
C THR A 19 -2.07 3.03 6.59
N LEU A 20 -0.86 2.82 7.15
CA LEU A 20 -0.72 2.38 8.54
C LEU A 20 -1.34 3.39 9.51
N LEU A 21 -1.11 4.69 9.28
CA LEU A 21 -1.63 5.74 10.13
C LEU A 21 -3.17 5.74 10.13
N PHE A 22 -3.80 5.72 8.96
CA PHE A 22 -5.25 5.69 8.85
C PHE A 22 -5.85 4.36 9.33
N SER A 23 -5.21 3.22 9.05
CA SER A 23 -5.70 1.93 9.53
C SER A 23 -5.67 1.83 11.05
N LEU A 24 -4.62 2.36 11.68
CA LEU A 24 -4.48 2.38 13.13
C LEU A 24 -5.49 3.34 13.76
N LEU A 25 -5.73 4.50 13.15
CA LEU A 25 -6.73 5.47 13.61
C LEU A 25 -8.15 4.89 13.55
N ILE A 26 -8.51 4.19 12.46
CA ILE A 26 -9.81 3.53 12.34
C ILE A 26 -9.94 2.37 13.33
N ALA A 27 -8.91 1.53 13.48
CA ALA A 27 -8.90 0.45 14.47
C ALA A 27 -9.06 1.01 15.89
N PHE A 28 -8.42 2.13 16.20
CA PHE A 28 -8.57 2.82 17.49
C PHE A 28 -10.00 3.32 17.74
N ALA A 29 -10.69 3.77 16.70
CA ALA A 29 -12.06 4.25 16.79
C ALA A 29 -13.13 3.15 16.82
N THR A 30 -12.77 1.91 16.45
CA THR A 30 -13.71 0.80 16.31
C THR A 30 -13.44 -0.29 17.35
N ASP A 31 -12.43 -1.12 17.11
CA ASP A 31 -11.90 -2.10 18.05
C ASP A 31 -10.43 -2.39 17.74
N LEU A 32 -9.58 -2.31 18.76
CA LEU A 32 -8.13 -2.46 18.63
C LEU A 32 -7.73 -3.93 18.71
N ASN A 33 -7.93 -4.63 17.61
CA ASN A 33 -7.42 -5.98 17.42
C ASN A 33 -6.68 -6.12 16.08
N PHE A 34 -5.80 -7.13 15.98
CA PHE A 34 -5.00 -7.35 14.78
C PHE A 34 -5.87 -7.66 13.56
N GLU A 35 -6.98 -8.36 13.75
CA GLU A 35 -7.88 -8.72 12.67
C GLU A 35 -8.50 -7.49 11.97
N ASN A 36 -8.95 -6.52 12.76
CA ASN A 36 -9.58 -5.28 12.33
C ASN A 36 -8.56 -4.31 11.74
N LEU A 37 -7.35 -4.24 12.32
CA LEU A 37 -6.24 -3.49 11.73
C LEU A 37 -5.88 -4.03 10.33
N GLY A 38 -5.80 -5.36 10.19
CA GLY A 38 -5.56 -6.01 8.90
C GLY A 38 -6.69 -5.77 7.89
N LEU A 39 -7.96 -5.75 8.32
CA LEU A 39 -9.09 -5.36 7.47
C LEU A 39 -9.01 -3.91 7.00
N CYS A 40 -8.73 -2.99 7.92
CA CYS A 40 -8.56 -1.59 7.59
C CYS A 40 -7.41 -1.40 6.61
N PHE A 41 -6.28 -2.08 6.83
CA PHE A 41 -5.14 -2.05 5.92
C PHE A 41 -5.49 -2.63 4.53
N LEU A 42 -6.21 -3.76 4.48
CA LEU A 42 -6.64 -4.41 3.24
C LEU A 42 -7.38 -3.44 2.32
N LEU A 43 -8.27 -2.63 2.90
CA LEU A 43 -9.11 -1.67 2.18
C LEU A 43 -8.38 -0.35 1.88
N LEU A 44 -7.69 0.20 2.88
CA LEU A 44 -7.04 1.50 2.77
C LEU A 44 -5.81 1.46 1.85
N PHE A 45 -5.05 0.37 1.80
CA PHE A 45 -3.83 0.29 1.00
C PHE A 45 -4.09 0.50 -0.51
N PRO A 46 -5.00 -0.26 -1.16
CA PRO A 46 -5.37 -0.01 -2.55
C PRO A 46 -6.09 1.33 -2.75
N MET A 47 -6.91 1.77 -1.78
CA MET A 47 -7.57 3.07 -1.86
C MET A 47 -6.58 4.23 -1.86
N LEU A 48 -5.54 4.18 -1.02
CA LEU A 48 -4.50 5.19 -0.94
C LEU A 48 -3.53 5.11 -2.12
N HIS A 49 -3.25 3.92 -2.64
CA HIS A 49 -2.57 3.80 -3.92
C HIS A 49 -3.32 4.56 -5.00
N PHE A 50 -4.63 4.29 -5.15
CA PHE A 50 -5.47 5.01 -6.11
C PHE A 50 -5.40 6.53 -5.86
N PHE A 51 -5.65 6.97 -4.63
CA PHE A 51 -5.65 8.40 -4.32
C PHE A 51 -4.30 9.08 -4.63
N ILE A 52 -3.19 8.47 -4.22
CA ILE A 52 -1.86 9.05 -4.38
C ILE A 52 -1.43 9.01 -5.85
N TYR A 53 -1.51 7.87 -6.52
CA TYR A 53 -0.93 7.68 -7.85
C TYR A 53 -1.90 7.85 -9.01
N GLU A 54 -3.20 7.58 -8.82
CA GLU A 54 -4.21 7.78 -9.86
C GLU A 54 -4.80 9.19 -9.84
N LEU A 55 -4.90 9.85 -8.69
CA LEU A 55 -5.51 11.18 -8.60
C LEU A 55 -4.48 12.30 -8.44
N ARG A 56 -3.63 12.21 -7.41
CA ARG A 56 -2.76 13.33 -7.00
C ARG A 56 -1.44 13.41 -7.79
N LEU A 57 -0.74 12.29 -7.95
CA LEU A 57 0.63 12.20 -8.45
C LEU A 57 0.70 11.30 -9.69
N LYS A 58 -0.21 11.51 -10.66
CA LYS A 58 -0.30 10.74 -11.92
C LYS A 58 1.04 10.62 -12.65
N ASN A 59 1.84 11.68 -12.64
CA ASN A 59 3.14 11.73 -13.32
C ASN A 59 4.18 10.78 -12.70
N GLU A 60 4.01 10.35 -11.44
CA GLU A 60 4.93 9.40 -10.83
C GLU A 60 4.84 8.01 -11.48
N TYR A 61 3.70 7.62 -12.07
CA TYR A 61 3.65 6.39 -12.86
C TYR A 61 4.60 6.43 -14.06
N LEU A 62 4.77 7.59 -14.70
CA LEU A 62 5.73 7.76 -15.79
C LEU A 62 7.17 7.60 -15.28
N PHE A 63 7.45 8.13 -14.08
CA PHE A 63 8.75 7.93 -13.43
C PHE A 63 9.02 6.44 -13.18
N TYR A 64 8.09 5.69 -12.58
CA TYR A 64 8.29 4.26 -12.33
C TYR A 64 8.34 3.43 -13.62
N ALA A 65 7.58 3.82 -14.64
CA ALA A 65 7.62 3.18 -15.97
C ALA A 65 9.00 3.29 -16.62
N ASN A 66 9.70 4.42 -16.45
CA ASN A 66 11.09 4.58 -16.95
C ASN A 66 12.09 3.61 -16.30
N PHE A 67 11.75 3.03 -15.15
CA PHE A 67 12.55 2.00 -14.48
C PHE A 67 12.05 0.56 -14.73
N GLY A 68 11.08 0.39 -15.62
CA GLY A 68 10.52 -0.90 -16.02
C GLY A 68 9.35 -1.40 -15.16
N PHE A 69 8.81 -0.57 -14.25
CA PHE A 69 7.64 -0.94 -13.45
C PHE A 69 6.36 -0.49 -14.14
N SER A 70 5.56 -1.45 -14.60
CA SER A 70 4.25 -1.15 -15.17
C SER A 70 3.24 -0.79 -14.09
N ARG A 71 2.22 0.01 -14.46
CA ARG A 71 1.09 0.32 -13.57
C ARG A 71 0.42 -0.95 -13.04
N MET A 72 0.18 -1.94 -13.89
CA MET A 72 -0.44 -3.21 -13.48
C MET A 72 0.42 -3.97 -12.47
N PHE A 73 1.74 -3.95 -12.65
CA PHE A 73 2.67 -4.58 -11.71
C PHE A 73 2.60 -3.92 -10.33
N LEU A 74 2.60 -2.59 -10.27
CA LEU A 74 2.49 -1.85 -9.00
C LEU A 74 1.15 -2.11 -8.30
N TRP A 75 0.05 -2.19 -9.06
CA TRP A 75 -1.27 -2.55 -8.54
C TRP A 75 -1.32 -3.99 -8.04
N GLY A 76 -0.81 -4.93 -8.81
CA GLY A 76 -0.73 -6.34 -8.42
C GLY A 76 0.07 -6.53 -7.14
N LEU A 77 1.22 -5.86 -7.03
CA LEU A 77 2.02 -5.83 -5.81
C LEU A 77 1.24 -5.25 -4.62
N THR A 78 0.51 -4.16 -4.84
CA THR A 78 -0.26 -3.49 -3.78
C THR A 78 -1.35 -4.41 -3.24
N LEU A 79 -2.14 -5.00 -4.14
CA LEU A 79 -3.21 -5.95 -3.79
C LEU A 79 -2.63 -7.20 -3.13
N SER A 80 -1.52 -7.75 -3.64
CA SER A 80 -0.90 -8.93 -3.01
C SER A 80 -0.40 -8.61 -1.61
N THR A 81 0.22 -7.45 -1.39
CA THR A 81 0.70 -7.07 -0.06
C THR A 81 -0.43 -6.82 0.93
N SER A 82 -1.54 -6.20 0.49
CA SER A 82 -2.68 -5.95 1.38
C SER A 82 -3.37 -7.26 1.79
N ILE A 83 -3.49 -8.20 0.86
CA ILE A 83 -4.01 -9.55 1.11
C ILE A 83 -3.10 -10.32 2.08
N VAL A 84 -1.79 -10.34 1.84
CA VAL A 84 -0.82 -11.01 2.72
C VAL A 84 -0.91 -10.47 4.14
N ILE A 85 -0.97 -9.14 4.31
CA ILE A 85 -1.08 -8.50 5.62
C ILE A 85 -2.38 -8.92 6.33
N LYS A 86 -3.53 -8.89 5.64
CA LYS A 86 -4.79 -9.35 6.23
C LYS A 86 -4.73 -10.83 6.64
N PHE A 87 -4.13 -11.69 5.82
CA PHE A 87 -4.01 -13.11 6.19
C PHE A 87 -3.11 -13.27 7.42
N THR A 88 -1.96 -12.61 7.46
CA THR A 88 -1.07 -12.68 8.63
C THR A 88 -1.72 -12.15 9.90
N SER A 89 -2.58 -11.14 9.80
CA SER A 89 -3.24 -10.53 10.95
C SER A 89 -4.35 -11.39 11.57
N VAL A 90 -4.77 -12.46 10.91
CA VAL A 90 -5.74 -13.43 11.46
C VAL A 90 -5.04 -14.46 12.36
N TYR A 91 -3.74 -14.67 12.16
CA TYR A 91 -2.95 -15.67 12.90
C TYR A 91 -2.09 -15.06 14.02
N LEU A 92 -2.19 -13.74 14.23
CA LEU A 92 -1.39 -12.94 15.17
C LEU A 92 -2.26 -12.52 16.35
#